data_AF-A0A961A1M2-F1
#
_entry.id   AF-A0A961A1M2-F1
#
_cell.length_a   1.000
_cell.length_b   1.000
_cell.length_c   1.000
_cell.angle_alpha   90.00
_cell.angle_beta   90.00
_cell.angle_gamma   90.00
#
_symmetry.space_group_name_H-M   'P 1'
#
loop_
_entity.id
_entity.type
_entity.pdbx_description
1 polymer ?
#
loop_
_entity_poly.entity_id
_entity_poly.type
_entity_poly.pdbx_seq_one_letter_code
_entity_poly.pdbx_strand_id
1 'polypeptide(L)' 'DQDPKLNPQAKRYDALTYMEVLQNRLQVMDSTAISLCMENEIPIVVFDLFKKGNIKRVISGEKIGTVVS' A
#
# COMPACT_ATOMS: atom_id res chain seq x y z
N ASP A 1 2.82 1.51 -11.49
CA ASP A 1 4.23 1.79 -11.88
C ASP A 1 4.58 3.28 -12.01
N GLN A 2 3.65 4.22 -11.83
CA GLN A 2 3.94 5.66 -12.01
C GLN A 2 3.47 6.46 -10.79
N ASP A 3 4.26 7.46 -10.39
CA ASP A 3 3.92 8.35 -9.28
C ASP A 3 2.63 9.12 -9.65
N PRO A 4 1.56 9.02 -8.85
CA PRO A 4 0.31 9.75 -9.10
C PRO A 4 0.47 11.27 -9.12
N LYS A 5 1.58 11.81 -8.60
CA LYS A 5 1.93 13.22 -8.74
C LYS A 5 2.50 13.57 -10.11
N LEU A 6 3.12 12.62 -10.80
CA LEU A 6 3.76 12.80 -12.11
C LEU A 6 2.88 12.33 -13.26
N ASN A 7 2.06 11.29 -13.05
CA ASN A 7 1.10 10.83 -14.05
C ASN A 7 -0.34 10.80 -13.49
N PRO A 8 -1.24 11.65 -13.99
CA PRO A 8 -2.65 11.62 -13.61
C PRO A 8 -3.40 10.33 -14.04
N GLN A 9 -2.82 9.51 -14.92
CA GLN A 9 -3.34 8.17 -15.25
C GLN A 9 -2.82 7.06 -14.32
N ALA A 10 -2.06 7.40 -13.28
CA ALA A 10 -1.57 6.42 -12.31
C ALA A 10 -2.75 5.70 -11.66
N LYS A 11 -2.88 4.40 -11.96
CA LYS A 11 -3.89 3.56 -11.34
C LYS A 11 -3.41 3.16 -9.95
N ARG A 12 -4.30 3.31 -8.98
CA ARG A 12 -4.10 2.79 -7.63
C ARG A 12 -4.38 1.28 -7.66
N TYR A 13 -3.50 0.49 -7.07
CA TYR A 13 -3.74 -0.94 -6.89
C TYR A 13 -4.64 -1.15 -5.67
N ASP A 14 -5.60 -2.07 -5.73
CA ASP A 14 -6.45 -2.40 -4.58
C ASP A 14 -5.76 -3.39 -3.64
N ALA A 15 -5.02 -4.35 -4.21
CA ALA A 15 -4.20 -5.31 -3.50
C ALA A 15 -2.90 -5.54 -4.26
N LEU A 16 -1.81 -5.77 -3.54
CA LEU A 16 -0.49 -6.11 -4.06
C LEU A 16 0.10 -7.21 -3.19
N THR A 17 0.94 -8.03 -3.80
CA THR A 17 1.79 -8.96 -3.05
C THR A 17 3.08 -8.27 -2.61
N TYR A 18 3.71 -8.75 -1.52
CA TYR A 18 5.04 -8.26 -1.12
C TYR A 18 6.05 -8.33 -2.28
N MET A 19 5.95 -9.39 -3.09
CA MET A 19 6.82 -9.58 -4.25
C MET A 19 6.58 -8.55 -5.34
N GLU A 20 5.34 -8.18 -5.62
CA GLU A 20 5.02 -7.10 -6.57
C GLU A 20 5.52 -5.74 -6.09
N VAL A 21 5.46 -5.46 -4.78
CA VAL A 21 6.01 -4.22 -4.21
C VAL A 21 7.52 -4.17 -4.38
N LEU A 22 8.22 -5.28 -4.11
CA LEU A 22 9.67 -5.41 -4.29
C LEU A 22 10.09 -5.33 -5.76
N GLN A 23 9.38 -6.05 -6.66
CA GLN A 23 9.68 -6.08 -8.09
C GLN A 23 9.46 -4.72 -8.76
N ASN A 24 8.34 -4.07 -8.47
CA ASN A 24 8.01 -2.76 -9.04
C ASN A 24 8.71 -1.60 -8.31
N ARG A 25 9.56 -1.89 -7.32
CA ARG A 25 10.25 -0.92 -6.45
C ARG A 25 9.32 0.23 -6.04
N LEU A 26 8.09 -0.11 -5.69
CA LEU A 26 7.11 0.90 -5.32
C LEU A 26 7.65 1.57 -4.05
N GLN A 27 7.94 2.87 -4.12
CA GLN A 27 8.54 3.66 -3.05
C GLN A 27 7.53 3.95 -1.92
N VAL A 28 6.77 2.94 -1.52
CA VAL A 28 5.72 3.03 -0.49
C VAL A 28 6.33 2.85 0.90
N MET A 29 7.39 2.06 1.00
CA MET A 29 8.10 1.73 2.24
C MET A 29 9.55 1.33 1.91
N ASP A 30 10.45 1.47 2.87
CA ASP A 30 11.83 1.00 2.74
C ASP A 30 11.88 -0.52 2.47
N SER A 31 12.80 -0.97 1.62
CA SER A 31 12.94 -2.38 1.25
C SER A 31 13.17 -3.29 2.46
N THR A 32 13.88 -2.80 3.49
CA THR A 32 14.16 -3.56 4.71
C THR A 32 12.90 -3.80 5.52
N ALA A 33 12.04 -2.78 5.64
CA ALA A 33 10.79 -2.87 6.36
C ALA A 33 9.77 -3.78 5.63
N ILE A 34 9.76 -3.76 4.29
CA ILE A 34 8.94 -4.68 3.49
C ILE A 34 9.39 -6.13 3.74
N SER A 35 10.70 -6.41 3.70
CA SER A 35 11.22 -7.76 3.99
C SER A 35 10.84 -8.23 5.39
N LEU A 36 10.94 -7.36 6.40
CA LEU A 36 10.54 -7.70 7.77
C LEU A 36 9.05 -8.02 7.88
N CYS A 37 8.19 -7.24 7.22
CA CYS A 37 6.75 -7.49 7.18
C CYS A 37 6.42 -8.78 6.41
N MET A 38 7.16 -9.09 5.34
CA MET A 38 7.00 -10.32 4.59
C MET A 38 7.38 -11.55 5.42
N GLU A 39 8.53 -11.51 6.11
CA GLU A 39 9.01 -12.61 6.97
C GLU A 39 8.08 -12.90 8.15
N ASN A 40 7.43 -11.86 8.68
CA ASN A 40 6.50 -11.97 9.82
C ASN A 40 5.03 -12.02 9.40
N GLU A 41 4.76 -12.12 8.09
CA GLU A 41 3.40 -12.13 7.52
C GLU A 41 2.50 -10.99 8.04
N ILE A 42 3.08 -9.79 8.24
CA ILE A 42 2.39 -8.62 8.78
C ILE A 42 1.73 -7.83 7.64
N PRO A 43 0.39 -7.86 7.50
CA PRO A 43 -0.29 -7.17 6.42
C PRO A 43 -0.12 -5.65 6.52
N ILE A 44 0.25 -5.01 5.41
CA ILE A 44 0.44 -3.56 5.33
C ILE A 44 -0.75 -2.93 4.60
N VAL A 45 -1.38 -1.92 5.20
CA VAL A 45 -2.47 -1.16 4.56
C VAL A 45 -2.02 0.26 4.27
N VAL A 46 -1.97 0.61 2.98
CA VAL A 46 -1.52 1.90 2.49
C VAL A 46 -2.74 2.72 2.08
N PHE A 47 -3.11 3.72 2.88
CA PHE A 47 -4.29 4.55 2.70
C PHE A 47 -3.98 6.03 2.86
N ASP A 48 -4.90 6.88 2.39
CA ASP A 48 -4.80 8.33 2.56
C ASP A 48 -5.36 8.72 3.94
N LEU A 49 -4.49 9.27 4.78
CA LEU A 49 -4.81 9.72 6.14
C LEU A 49 -5.65 11.01 6.16
N PHE A 50 -5.49 11.89 5.17
CA PHE A 50 -6.13 13.21 5.15
C PHE A 50 -7.59 13.17 4.70
N LYS A 51 -8.00 12.08 4.05
CA LYS A 51 -9.39 11.88 3.66
C LYS A 51 -10.24 11.57 4.89
N LYS A 52 -11.18 12.47 5.19
CA LYS A 52 -12.07 12.38 6.35
C LYS A 52 -12.80 11.04 6.38
N GLY A 53 -12.69 10.34 7.51
CA GLY A 53 -13.33 9.04 7.73
C GLY A 53 -12.50 7.83 7.32
N ASN A 54 -11.38 7.99 6.60
CA ASN A 54 -10.57 6.85 6.19
C ASN A 54 -10.02 6.05 7.38
N ILE A 55 -9.48 6.69 8.43
CA ILE A 55 -9.00 5.97 9.62
C ILE A 55 -10.08 5.01 10.16
N LYS A 56 -11.31 5.50 10.33
CA LYS A 56 -12.43 4.70 10.84
C LYS A 56 -12.77 3.52 9.91
N ARG A 57 -12.68 3.73 8.60
CA ARG A 57 -12.96 2.70 7.59
C ARG A 57 -11.87 1.61 7.60
N VAL A 58 -10.59 1.98 7.74
CA VAL A 58 -9.47 1.01 7.84
C VAL A 58 -9.67 0.10 9.04
N ILE A 59 -9.90 0.68 10.23
CA ILE A 59 -10.06 -0.11 11.46
C ILE A 59 -11.33 -0.95 11.45
N SER A 60 -12.32 -0.59 10.63
CA SER A 60 -13.55 -1.37 10.42
C SER A 60 -13.37 -2.51 9.41
N GLY A 61 -12.16 -2.68 8.85
CA GLY A 61 -11.85 -3.70 7.86
C GLY A 61 -12.36 -3.40 6.45
N GLU A 62 -12.77 -2.16 6.18
CA GLU A 62 -13.10 -1.78 4.81
C GLU A 62 -11.84 -1.76 3.94
N LYS A 63 -11.95 -2.31 2.72
CA LYS A 63 -10.90 -2.26 1.71
C LYS A 63 -10.75 -0.84 1.20
N ILE A 64 -9.94 -0.05 1.90
CA ILE A 64 -9.59 1.30 1.47
C ILE A 64 -8.09 1.41 1.25
N GLY A 65 -7.75 1.99 0.11
CA GLY A 65 -6.36 2.10 -0.30
C GLY A 65 -5.83 0.81 -0.91
N THR A 66 -4.60 0.46 -0.59
CA THR A 66 -3.89 -0.69 -1.16
C THR A 66 -3.46 -1.59 -0.03
N VAL A 67 -3.84 -2.86 -0.08
CA VAL A 67 -3.41 -3.88 0.90
C VAL A 67 -2.22 -4.65 0.34
N VAL A 68 -1.19 -4.83 1.15
CA VAL A 68 -0.02 -5.66 0.82
C VAL A 68 -0.04 -6.91 1.70
N SER A 69 -0.08 -8.09 1.06
CA SER A 69 -0.15 -9.40 1.71
C SER A 69 0.42 -10.52 0.84
#